data_AF-A0A7K3ZUB8-F1
#
_entry.id   AF-A0A7K3ZUB8-F1
#
_cell.length_a   1.000
_cell.length_b   1.000
_cell.length_c   1.000
_cell.angle_alpha   90.00
_cell.angle_beta   90.00
_cell.angle_gamma   90.00
#
_symmetry.space_group_name_H-M   'P 1'
#
loop_
_entity.id
_entity.type
_entity.pdbx_description
1 polymer ?
#
loop_
_entity_poly.entity_id
_entity_poly.type
_entity_poly.pdbx_seq_one_letter_code
_entity_poly.pdbx_strand_id
1 'polypeptide(L)'
;MILTYQQSGGSFETSISDPVVVRLEENPTTGYRWTLEKKDNLELERDYFERESSAIGAAGFRVFIFRTPRAGLQELRMKNWREWEGDSSIICRFSANILVI
;
A
#
# COMPACT_ATOMS: atom_id res chain seq x y z
N MET A 1 -7.10 6.37 -8.64
CA MET A 1 -8.02 5.71 -7.67
C MET A 1 -7.41 5.65 -6.28
N ILE A 2 -8.21 5.40 -5.23
CA ILE A 2 -7.72 5.15 -3.86
C ILE A 2 -8.21 3.78 -3.40
N LEU A 3 -7.30 2.95 -2.89
CA LEU A 3 -7.53 1.62 -2.33
C LEU A 3 -7.24 1.63 -0.84
N THR A 4 -8.17 1.11 -0.04
CA THR A 4 -8.03 0.94 1.42
C THR A 4 -7.98 -0.53 1.81
N TYR A 5 -7.68 -0.83 3.07
CA TYR A 5 -7.58 -2.21 3.54
C TYR A 5 -8.87 -3.03 3.33
N GLN A 6 -10.04 -2.38 3.41
CA GLN A 6 -11.35 -3.00 3.16
C GLN A 6 -11.49 -3.58 1.75
N GLN A 7 -10.64 -3.12 0.81
CA GLN A 7 -10.64 -3.53 -0.59
C GLN A 7 -9.56 -4.61 -0.89
N SER A 8 -8.89 -5.12 0.16
CA SER A 8 -7.85 -6.15 0.00
C SER A 8 -8.40 -7.41 -0.67
N GLY A 9 -7.63 -7.95 -1.61
CA GLY A 9 -7.99 -9.10 -2.46
C GLY A 9 -8.82 -8.72 -3.70
N GLY A 10 -9.19 -7.45 -3.85
CA GLY A 10 -10.01 -6.97 -4.96
C GLY A 10 -9.28 -6.84 -6.29
N SER A 11 -10.07 -6.63 -7.35
CA SER A 11 -9.60 -6.29 -8.70
C SER A 11 -10.14 -4.93 -9.11
N PHE A 12 -9.29 -4.10 -9.70
CA PHE A 12 -9.59 -2.69 -10.01
C PHE A 12 -9.09 -2.34 -11.41
N GLU A 13 -9.84 -1.50 -12.11
CA GLU A 13 -9.49 -1.03 -13.45
C GLU A 13 -9.00 0.42 -13.42
N THR A 14 -7.92 0.71 -14.15
CA THR A 14 -7.32 2.04 -14.25
C THR A 14 -6.79 2.29 -15.66
N SER A 15 -6.60 3.55 -16.04
CA SER A 15 -5.95 3.89 -17.30
C SER A 15 -4.42 3.90 -17.15
N ILE A 16 -3.71 3.75 -18.27
CA ILE A 16 -2.26 3.98 -18.32
C ILE A 16 -1.88 5.32 -17.68
N SER A 17 -0.83 5.31 -16.86
CA SER A 17 -0.31 6.48 -16.13
C SER A 17 -1.24 7.11 -15.08
N ASP A 18 -2.47 6.61 -14.89
CA ASP A 18 -3.32 7.06 -13.79
C ASP A 18 -2.73 6.61 -12.44
N PRO A 19 -2.78 7.47 -11.41
CA PRO A 19 -2.26 7.12 -10.10
C PRO A 19 -3.15 6.10 -9.40
N VAL A 20 -2.54 5.03 -8.91
CA VAL A 20 -3.14 4.07 -7.97
C VAL A 20 -2.61 4.38 -6.59
N VAL A 21 -3.48 4.90 -5.72
CA VAL A 21 -3.12 5.25 -4.35
C VAL A 21 -3.56 4.13 -3.42
N VAL A 22 -2.65 3.60 -2.62
CA VAL A 22 -2.95 2.64 -1.55
C VAL A 22 -2.78 3.35 -0.22
N ARG A 23 -3.87 3.46 0.55
CA ARG A 23 -3.95 4.18 1.82
C ARG A 23 -4.36 3.21 2.92
N LEU A 24 -3.39 2.82 3.74
CA LEU A 24 -3.56 1.78 4.77
C LEU A 24 -3.33 2.37 6.15
N GLU A 25 -4.16 2.00 7.12
CA GLU A 25 -3.98 2.41 8.51
C GLU A 25 -2.62 1.92 9.04
N GLU A 26 -1.87 2.83 9.67
CA GLU A 26 -0.57 2.56 10.26
C GLU A 26 -0.42 3.34 11.57
N ASN A 27 0.13 2.68 12.59
CA ASN A 27 0.54 3.32 13.83
C ASN A 27 2.06 3.18 14.03
N PRO A 28 2.87 4.18 13.61
CA PRO A 28 4.32 4.11 13.64
C PRO A 28 4.91 3.89 15.04
N THR A 29 4.20 4.27 16.10
CA THR A 29 4.67 4.10 17.49
C THR A 29 4.78 2.64 17.92
N THR A 30 4.03 1.76 17.26
CA THR A 30 4.04 0.32 17.54
C THR A 30 5.17 -0.41 16.83
N GLY A 31 5.86 0.24 15.89
CA GLY A 31 6.89 -0.38 15.06
C GLY A 31 6.37 -1.15 13.85
N TYR A 32 5.07 -1.43 13.79
CA TYR A 32 4.42 -2.08 12.65
C TYR A 32 4.32 -1.11 11.48
N ARG A 33 4.87 -1.50 10.33
CA ARG A 33 4.88 -0.70 9.11
C ARG A 33 4.43 -1.51 7.91
N TRP A 34 3.68 -0.85 7.04
CA TRP A 34 3.38 -1.39 5.72
C TRP A 34 4.59 -1.29 4.81
N THR A 35 4.88 -2.38 4.09
CA THR A 35 5.98 -2.45 3.12
C THR A 35 5.53 -3.23 1.88
N LEU A 36 6.21 -3.00 0.76
CA LEU A 36 6.00 -3.74 -0.47
C LEU A 36 6.54 -5.17 -0.32
N GLU A 37 5.67 -6.17 -0.52
CA GLU A 37 6.04 -7.59 -0.55
C GLU A 37 6.25 -8.05 -2.00
N LYS A 38 5.35 -7.64 -2.91
CA LYS A 38 5.44 -7.92 -4.34
C LYS A 38 4.79 -6.80 -5.14
N LYS A 39 5.38 -6.46 -6.29
CA LYS A 39 4.75 -5.63 -7.31
C LYS A 39 5.20 -6.09 -8.69
N ASP A 40 4.30 -6.00 -9.68
CA ASP A 40 4.68 -6.17 -11.08
C ASP A 40 5.21 -4.84 -11.66
N ASN A 41 4.65 -4.33 -12.77
CA ASN A 41 5.11 -3.12 -13.45
C ASN A 41 4.62 -1.82 -12.79
N LEU A 42 4.16 -1.88 -11.55
CA LEU A 42 3.78 -0.70 -10.77
C LEU A 42 5.04 0.00 -10.26
N GLU A 43 5.25 1.24 -10.64
CA GLU A 43 6.34 2.09 -10.17
C GLU A 43 5.85 2.90 -8.96
N LEU A 44 6.60 2.84 -7.86
CA LEU A 44 6.29 3.62 -6.66
C LEU A 44 6.77 5.06 -6.89
N GLU A 45 5.82 5.98 -7.02
CA GLU A 45 6.10 7.41 -7.19
C GLU A 45 6.35 8.09 -5.83
N ARG A 46 5.50 7.78 -4.83
CA ARG A 46 5.59 8.36 -3.49
C ARG A 46 5.21 7.36 -2.43
N ASP A 47 5.88 7.48 -1.28
CA ASP A 47 5.57 6.76 -0.05
C ASP A 47 5.72 7.73 1.13
N TYR A 48 4.64 7.97 1.86
CA TYR A 48 4.65 8.87 3.00
C TYR A 48 3.64 8.45 4.08
N PHE A 49 3.85 8.95 5.29
CA PHE A 49 2.92 8.80 6.39
C PHE A 49 2.05 10.05 6.54
N GLU A 50 0.75 9.87 6.51
CA GLU A 50 -0.27 10.89 6.70
C GLU A 50 -0.83 10.77 8.11
N ARG A 51 -0.62 11.78 8.95
CA ARG A 51 -1.11 11.80 10.34
C ARG A 51 -2.60 12.14 10.35
N GLU A 52 -3.41 11.38 11.07
CA GLU A 52 -4.83 11.72 11.25
C GLU A 52 -5.03 12.91 12.20
N SER A 53 -4.10 13.09 13.14
CA SER A 53 -4.10 14.25 14.04
C SER A 53 -2.70 14.73 14.40
N SER A 54 -2.64 15.96 14.92
CA SER A 54 -1.42 16.60 15.40
C SER A 54 -0.91 16.01 16.73
N ALA A 55 -1.66 15.10 17.36
CA ALA A 55 -1.26 14.50 18.63
C ALA A 55 0.04 13.69 18.49
N ILE A 56 0.88 13.72 19.53
CA ILE A 56 2.11 12.93 19.57
C ILE A 56 1.71 11.45 19.64
N GLY A 57 2.24 10.65 18.72
CA GLY A 57 1.93 9.23 18.62
C GLY A 57 0.57 8.91 18.00
N ALA A 58 -0.09 9.88 17.36
CA ALA A 58 -1.31 9.64 16.61
C ALA A 58 -1.10 8.55 15.56
N ALA A 59 -2.08 7.64 15.48
CA ALA A 59 -2.23 6.78 14.32
C ALA A 59 -2.49 7.64 13.07
N GLY A 60 -2.33 7.02 11.92
CA GLY A 60 -2.57 7.66 10.65
C GLY A 60 -2.61 6.63 9.55
N PHE A 61 -2.16 7.05 8.37
CA PHE A 61 -2.21 6.23 7.18
C PHE A 61 -0.84 6.23 6.51
N ARG A 62 -0.39 5.03 6.13
CA ARG A 62 0.67 4.88 5.15
C ARG A 62 0.07 5.02 3.76
N VAL A 63 0.61 5.94 2.97
CA VAL A 63 0.12 6.24 1.62
C VAL A 63 1.20 5.92 0.60
N PHE A 64 0.88 5.01 -0.30
CA PHE A 64 1.71 4.66 -1.46
C PHE A 64 1.02 5.13 -2.73
N ILE A 65 1.74 5.85 -3.59
CA ILE A 65 1.25 6.29 -4.89
C ILE A 65 2.02 5.52 -5.95
N PHE A 66 1.32 4.73 -6.74
CA PHE A 66 1.87 3.97 -7.84
C PHE A 66 1.42 4.54 -9.19
N ARG A 67 2.29 4.42 -10.18
CA ARG A 67 1.95 4.62 -11.60
C ARG A 67 2.52 3.50 -12.44
N THR A 68 1.94 3.29 -13.61
CA THR A 68 2.55 2.38 -14.58
C THR A 68 2.23 2.84 -16.01
N PRO A 69 3.24 2.86 -16.91
CA PRO A 69 3.02 3.14 -18.32
C PRO A 69 2.58 1.88 -19.10
N ARG A 70 2.51 0.71 -18.45
CA ARG A 70 2.21 -0.57 -19.11
C ARG A 70 0.79 -1.02 -18.87
N ALA A 71 0.06 -1.23 -19.97
CA ALA A 71 -1.22 -1.94 -19.94
C ALA A 71 -1.05 -3.40 -19.48
N GLY A 72 -2.15 -4.00 -19.02
CA GLY A 72 -2.22 -5.38 -18.55
C GLY A 72 -2.48 -5.49 -17.04
N LEU A 73 -2.65 -6.73 -16.60
CA LEU A 73 -2.88 -7.05 -15.20
C LEU A 73 -1.59 -6.90 -14.39
N GLN A 74 -1.64 -6.10 -13.33
CA GLN A 74 -0.54 -5.89 -12.39
C GLN A 74 -0.96 -6.36 -10.99
N GLU A 75 -0.17 -7.25 -10.41
CA GLU A 75 -0.36 -7.69 -9.03
C GLU A 75 0.40 -6.76 -8.06
N LEU A 76 -0.25 -6.41 -6.95
CA LEU A 76 0.34 -5.70 -5.83
C LEU A 76 0.11 -6.49 -4.54
N ARG A 77 1.17 -6.71 -3.76
CA ARG A 77 1.10 -7.25 -2.40
C ARG A 77 1.95 -6.44 -1.45
N MET A 78 1.42 -6.25 -0.25
CA MET A 78 2.04 -5.50 0.82
C MET A 78 1.87 -6.25 2.13
N LYS A 79 2.82 -6.09 3.05
CA LYS A 79 2.79 -6.70 4.38
C LYS A 79 2.95 -5.64 5.47
N ASN A 80 2.21 -5.81 6.57
CA ASN A 80 2.37 -5.02 7.78
C ASN A 80 3.14 -5.85 8.82
N TRP A 81 4.33 -5.38 9.18
CA TRP A 81 5.28 -6.15 9.97
C TRP A 81 6.30 -5.24 10.68
N ARG A 82 7.10 -5.83 11.57
CA ARG A 82 8.28 -5.22 12.16
C ARG A 82 9.51 -5.80 11.50
N GLU A 83 10.22 -4.96 10.75
CA GLU A 83 11.38 -5.38 9.97
C GLU A 83 12.44 -6.12 10.82
N TRP A 84 12.68 -5.67 12.07
CA TRP A 84 13.67 -6.28 12.96
C TRP A 84 13.23 -7.60 13.61
N GLU A 85 11.93 -7.90 13.66
CA GLU A 85 11.41 -9.19 14.15
C GLU A 85 11.26 -10.21 13.01
N GLY A 86 11.44 -9.79 11.76
CA GLY A 86 11.34 -10.66 10.59
C GLY A 86 9.91 -11.10 10.29
N ASP A 87 9.77 -12.09 9.40
CA ASP A 87 8.48 -12.52 8.85
C ASP A 87 7.50 -13.09 9.88
N SER A 88 7.98 -13.55 11.05
CA SER A 88 7.11 -13.96 12.16
C SER A 88 6.28 -12.82 12.75
N SER A 89 6.67 -11.57 12.48
CA SER A 89 5.92 -10.37 12.93
C SER A 89 4.87 -9.88 11.93
N ILE A 90 4.65 -10.58 10.82
CA ILE A 90 3.64 -10.17 9.84
C ILE A 90 2.25 -10.35 10.46
N ILE A 91 1.57 -9.23 10.71
CA ILE A 91 0.23 -9.22 11.31
C ILE A 91 -0.87 -9.09 10.26
N CYS A 92 -0.59 -8.43 9.13
CA CYS A 92 -1.56 -8.22 8.06
C CYS A 92 -0.90 -8.25 6.68
N ARG A 93 -1.70 -8.59 5.65
CA ARG A 93 -1.35 -8.44 4.23
C ARG A 93 -2.43 -7.68 3.49
N PHE A 94 -2.00 -6.87 2.52
CA PHE A 94 -2.87 -6.20 1.57
C PHE A 94 -2.50 -6.67 0.17
N SER A 95 -3.51 -7.03 -0.63
CA SER A 95 -3.30 -7.41 -2.04
C SER A 95 -4.31 -6.74 -2.95
N ALA A 96 -3.91 -6.41 -4.17
CA ALA A 96 -4.81 -5.90 -5.19
C ALA A 96 -4.35 -6.35 -6.58
N ASN A 97 -5.32 -6.64 -7.44
CA ASN A 97 -5.10 -6.84 -8.86
C ASN A 97 -5.52 -5.57 -9.60
N ILE A 98 -4.62 -4.98 -10.37
CA ILE A 98 -4.88 -3.72 -11.08
C ILE A 98 -4.82 -4.02 -12.58
N LEU A 99 -5.97 -3.99 -13.25
CA LEU A 99 -6.06 -4.07 -14.69
C LEU A 99 -5.83 -2.67 -15.27
N VAL A 100 -4.73 -2.51 -15.99
CA VAL A 100 -4.39 -1.25 -16.67
C VAL A 100 -4.82 -1.35 -18.12
N ILE A 101 -5.71 -0.45 -18.55
CA ILE A 101 -6.25 -0.38 -19.91
C ILE A 101 -5.79 0.87 -20.67
#